data_AF-A0A7L0SEC8-F1
#
_entry.id   AF-A0A7L0SEC8-F1
#
_cell.length_a   1.000
_cell.length_b   1.000
_cell.length_c   1.000
_cell.angle_alpha   90.00
_cell.angle_beta   90.00
_cell.angle_gamma   90.00
#
_symmetry.space_group_name_H-M   'P 1'
#
loop_
_entity.id
_entity.type
_entity.pdbx_description
1 polymer ?
#
loop_
_entity_poly.entity_id
_entity_poly.type
_entity_poly.pdbx_seq_one_letter_code
_entity_poly.pdbx_strand_id
1 'polypeptide(L)'
;EQGPAFDMWRDYLGLAATLAKLPQERKDSAVAQEPSASPGTAEPASPSPGKPPCTFCKHNGEAKQVYSGHSLRDAKGHLLCPILRSYVCPQCGATQDRAHTKRFCPLTRRGYTSVYSPSARGSAGKQAAS
;
A
#
# COMPACT_ATOMS: atom_id res chain seq x y z
N GLU A 1 -4.53 42.85 -8.41
CA GLU A 1 -3.95 41.77 -9.24
C GLU A 1 -3.55 40.61 -8.32
N GLN A 2 -4.51 39.82 -7.86
CA GLN A 2 -4.27 38.59 -7.13
C GLN A 2 -4.65 37.46 -8.10
N GLY A 3 -3.64 36.74 -8.60
CA GLY A 3 -3.86 35.61 -9.50
C GLY A 3 -4.71 34.53 -8.83
N PRO A 4 -5.35 33.64 -9.62
CA PRO A 4 -6.20 32.59 -9.07
C PRO A 4 -5.41 31.74 -8.06
N ALA A 5 -6.08 31.32 -6.99
CA ALA A 5 -5.48 30.49 -5.96
C ALA A 5 -4.93 29.20 -6.58
N PHE A 6 -3.61 29.01 -6.48
CA PHE A 6 -2.92 27.82 -6.94
C PHE A 6 -3.40 26.61 -6.14
N ASP A 7 -4.11 25.70 -6.79
CA ASP A 7 -4.61 24.48 -6.17
C ASP A 7 -3.59 23.36 -6.47
N MET A 8 -2.82 23.05 -5.43
CA MET A 8 -1.79 22.00 -5.42
C MET A 8 -2.21 20.71 -6.13
N TRP A 9 -3.47 20.29 -6.05
CA TRP A 9 -3.90 19.02 -6.62
C TRP A 9 -4.33 19.13 -8.09
N ARG A 10 -4.84 20.29 -8.50
CA ARG A 10 -5.25 20.54 -9.89
C ARG A 10 -4.08 20.94 -10.78
N ASP A 11 -3.18 21.75 -10.23
CA ASP A 11 -2.15 22.44 -11.00
C ASP A 11 -0.79 21.72 -10.98
N TYR A 12 -0.43 21.02 -9.89
CA TYR A 12 0.88 20.36 -9.77
C TYR A 12 0.95 19.02 -10.53
N LEU A 13 -0.19 18.36 -10.70
CA LEU A 13 -0.29 17.06 -11.37
C LEU A 13 -0.99 17.14 -12.73
N GLY A 14 -1.41 18.34 -13.15
CA GLY A 14 -2.11 18.56 -14.42
C GLY A 14 -3.43 17.79 -14.55
N LEU A 15 -4.05 17.41 -13.42
CA LEU A 15 -5.26 16.58 -13.37
C LEU A 15 -6.45 17.25 -14.08
N ALA A 16 -6.50 18.58 -14.07
CA ALA A 16 -7.52 19.32 -14.84
C ALA A 16 -7.37 19.10 -16.36
N ALA A 17 -6.14 19.07 -16.87
CA ALA A 17 -5.86 18.83 -18.28
C ALA A 17 -6.06 17.35 -18.69
N THR A 18 -5.88 16.41 -17.76
CA THR A 18 -6.16 14.99 -18.03
C THR A 18 -7.66 14.69 -18.04
N LEU A 19 -8.43 15.27 -17.10
CA LEU A 19 -9.89 15.16 -17.08
C LEU A 19 -10.54 15.76 -18.34
N ALA A 20 -10.02 16.89 -18.85
CA ALA A 20 -10.49 17.50 -20.10
C ALA A 20 -10.22 16.64 -21.35
N LYS A 21 -9.30 15.67 -21.27
CA LYS A 21 -8.94 14.78 -22.38
C LYS A 21 -9.64 13.43 -22.33
N LEU A 22 -10.36 13.12 -21.24
CA LEU A 22 -11.19 11.93 -21.18
C LEU A 22 -12.43 12.16 -22.05
N PRO A 23 -12.71 11.28 -23.03
CA PRO A 23 -13.96 11.32 -23.76
C PRO A 23 -15.10 11.24 -22.75
N GLN A 24 -15.97 12.24 -22.76
CA GLN A 24 -17.19 12.26 -21.97
C GLN A 24 -18.15 11.27 -22.65
N GLU A 25 -17.99 9.98 -22.33
CA GLU A 25 -18.89 8.92 -22.78
C GLU A 25 -20.31 9.37 -22.45
N ARG A 26 -21.09 9.63 -23.52
CA ARG A 26 -22.46 10.09 -23.41
C ARG A 26 -23.22 9.06 -22.59
N LYS A 27 -23.72 9.49 -21.44
CA LYS A 27 -24.97 8.96 -20.90
C LYS A 27 -26.01 9.16 -22.00
N ASP A 28 -26.37 8.09 -22.70
CA ASP A 28 -27.72 7.56 -22.69
C ASP A 28 -27.86 6.34 -23.62
N SER A 29 -28.57 5.35 -23.07
CA SER A 29 -29.27 4.23 -23.72
C SER A 29 -28.56 2.88 -23.82
N ALA A 30 -29.24 1.92 -23.19
CA ALA A 30 -28.94 0.51 -23.08
C ALA A 30 -29.01 -0.23 -24.42
N VAL A 31 -28.06 -1.15 -24.64
CA VAL A 31 -28.29 -2.41 -25.36
C VAL A 31 -27.44 -3.48 -24.70
N ALA A 32 -28.10 -4.56 -24.26
CA ALA A 32 -27.48 -5.77 -23.75
C ALA A 32 -26.75 -6.52 -24.87
N GLN A 33 -25.54 -7.02 -24.61
CA GLN A 33 -25.12 -8.39 -24.94
C GLN A 33 -23.69 -8.69 -24.43
N GLU A 34 -23.61 -9.66 -23.52
CA GLU A 34 -22.51 -10.64 -23.40
C GLU A 34 -22.21 -11.26 -24.79
N PRO A 35 -20.96 -11.63 -25.11
CA PRO A 35 -20.47 -12.92 -24.59
C PRO A 35 -18.96 -13.06 -24.37
N SER A 36 -18.64 -14.10 -23.59
CA SER A 36 -17.54 -15.05 -23.80
C SER A 36 -16.14 -14.72 -23.26
N ALA A 37 -15.99 -15.03 -21.98
CA ALA A 37 -14.98 -15.92 -21.43
C ALA A 37 -13.78 -16.32 -22.33
N SER A 38 -12.59 -15.82 -21.94
CA SER A 38 -11.39 -16.65 -21.77
C SER A 38 -10.38 -15.92 -20.86
N PRO A 39 -10.24 -16.32 -19.58
CA PRO A 39 -9.19 -15.82 -18.69
C PRO A 39 -7.95 -16.71 -18.79
N GLY A 40 -6.87 -16.16 -19.33
CA GLY A 40 -5.53 -16.75 -19.31
C GLY A 40 -4.86 -16.56 -17.95
N THR A 41 -4.80 -17.64 -17.17
CA THR A 41 -3.73 -18.01 -16.22
C THR A 41 -3.13 -16.91 -15.33
N ALA A 42 -3.76 -16.72 -14.17
CA ALA A 42 -3.05 -16.80 -12.90
C ALA A 42 -3.99 -17.48 -11.91
N GLU A 43 -3.59 -18.65 -11.39
CA GLU A 43 -4.31 -19.37 -10.34
C GLU A 43 -4.77 -18.40 -9.24
N PRO A 44 -6.08 -18.28 -8.96
CA PRO A 44 -6.51 -17.88 -7.64
C PRO A 44 -6.24 -19.08 -6.73
N ALA A 45 -5.07 -19.05 -6.07
CA ALA A 45 -4.75 -19.97 -4.99
C ALA A 45 -5.98 -20.11 -4.09
N SER A 46 -6.55 -21.31 -4.11
CA SER A 46 -7.71 -21.72 -3.35
C SER A 46 -7.63 -21.16 -1.92
N PRO A 47 -8.66 -20.46 -1.40
CA PRO A 47 -8.65 -19.99 -0.03
C PRO A 47 -8.73 -21.23 0.87
N SER A 48 -7.59 -21.80 1.23
CA SER A 48 -7.54 -22.92 2.16
C SER A 48 -8.20 -22.47 3.48
N PRO A 49 -9.37 -23.01 3.83
CA PRO A 49 -10.11 -22.55 4.99
C PRO A 49 -9.35 -23.03 6.23
N GLY A 50 -8.79 -22.09 6.99
CA GLY A 50 -8.11 -22.41 8.25
C GLY A 50 -6.80 -21.67 8.52
N LYS A 51 -6.29 -20.89 7.56
CA LYS A 51 -5.07 -20.09 7.78
C LYS A 51 -5.41 -18.65 8.19
N PRO A 52 -4.68 -18.04 9.14
CA PRO A 52 -4.93 -16.66 9.55
C PRO A 52 -4.70 -15.69 8.39
N PRO A 53 -5.50 -14.62 8.27
CA PRO A 53 -5.35 -13.63 7.21
C PRO A 53 -3.99 -12.93 7.28
N CYS A 54 -3.47 -12.52 6.12
CA CYS A 54 -2.21 -11.81 6.02
C CYS A 54 -2.31 -10.42 6.67
N THR A 55 -1.61 -10.25 7.78
CA THR A 55 -1.58 -8.99 8.53
C THR A 55 -0.91 -7.84 7.76
N PHE A 56 0.06 -8.15 6.89
CA PHE A 56 0.74 -7.16 6.06
C PHE A 56 -0.20 -6.57 5.01
N CYS A 57 -0.86 -7.42 4.22
CA CYS A 57 -1.82 -6.98 3.21
C CYS A 57 -3.01 -6.26 3.85
N LYS A 58 -3.46 -6.74 5.02
CA LYS A 58 -4.50 -6.05 5.81
C LYS A 58 -4.06 -4.65 6.25
N HIS A 59 -2.81 -4.46 6.67
CA HIS A 59 -2.29 -3.15 7.06
C HIS A 59 -2.17 -2.18 5.87
N ASN A 60 -1.82 -2.70 4.69
CA ASN A 60 -1.73 -1.91 3.46
C ASN A 60 -3.10 -1.52 2.88
N GLY A 61 -4.21 -2.02 3.45
CA GLY A 61 -5.55 -1.74 2.95
C GLY A 61 -5.95 -2.55 1.72
N GLU A 62 -5.31 -3.70 1.50
CA GLU A 62 -5.65 -4.60 0.38
C GLU A 62 -7.08 -5.14 0.51
N ALA A 63 -7.68 -5.52 -0.62
CA ALA A 63 -9.03 -6.08 -0.65
C ALA A 63 -9.14 -7.35 0.21
N LYS A 64 -10.33 -7.59 0.78
CA LYS A 64 -10.60 -8.76 1.64
C LYS A 64 -10.14 -10.07 1.02
N GLN A 65 -10.45 -10.27 -0.25
CA GLN A 65 -10.08 -11.47 -1.02
C GLN A 65 -8.56 -11.70 -1.04
N VAL A 66 -7.77 -10.61 -1.12
CA VAL A 66 -6.30 -10.67 -1.22
C VAL A 66 -5.69 -11.05 0.13
N TYR A 67 -6.05 -10.34 1.21
CA TYR A 67 -5.45 -10.62 2.52
C TYR A 67 -5.99 -11.90 3.16
N SER A 68 -7.20 -12.37 2.82
CA SER A 68 -7.75 -13.62 3.35
C SER A 68 -7.25 -14.86 2.62
N GLY A 69 -6.66 -14.73 1.43
CA GLY A 69 -6.17 -15.85 0.63
C GLY A 69 -4.84 -16.46 1.10
N HIS A 70 -4.09 -15.78 1.97
CA HIS A 70 -2.79 -16.25 2.44
C HIS A 70 -2.47 -15.73 3.85
N SER A 71 -1.47 -16.34 4.49
CA SER A 71 -0.90 -15.88 5.76
C SER A 71 0.40 -15.11 5.55
N LEU A 72 0.79 -14.27 6.50
CA LEU A 72 2.06 -13.53 6.41
C LEU A 72 3.28 -14.48 6.47
N ARG A 73 3.25 -15.42 7.43
CA ARG A 73 4.33 -16.39 7.72
C ARG A 73 3.75 -17.78 7.92
N ASP A 74 4.52 -18.80 7.54
CA ASP A 74 4.23 -20.20 7.85
C ASP A 74 4.65 -20.57 9.27
N ALA A 75 4.24 -21.74 9.76
CA ALA A 75 4.65 -22.28 11.06
C ALA A 75 6.18 -22.43 11.22
N LYS A 76 6.90 -22.62 10.09
CA LYS A 76 8.36 -22.67 10.03
C LYS A 76 9.03 -21.28 9.99
N GLY A 77 8.25 -20.20 9.97
CA GLY A 77 8.75 -18.82 9.95
C GLY A 77 9.05 -18.27 8.55
N HIS A 78 8.81 -19.01 7.47
CA HIS A 78 8.99 -18.54 6.10
C HIS A 78 7.88 -17.57 5.67
N LEU A 79 8.22 -16.58 4.85
CA LEU A 79 7.25 -15.61 4.32
C LEU A 79 6.40 -16.25 3.21
N LEU A 80 5.08 -16.26 3.40
CA LEU A 80 4.12 -16.78 2.42
C LEU A 80 3.43 -15.66 1.64
N CYS A 81 3.47 -14.42 2.13
CA CYS A 81 2.84 -13.29 1.46
C CYS A 81 3.51 -13.00 0.11
N PRO A 82 2.81 -13.14 -1.03
CA PRO A 82 3.40 -12.94 -2.35
C PRO A 82 3.85 -11.49 -2.56
N ILE A 83 3.11 -10.52 -2.03
CA ILE A 83 3.42 -9.08 -2.12
C ILE A 83 4.72 -8.76 -1.37
N LEU A 84 4.87 -9.30 -0.15
CA LEU A 84 6.09 -9.08 0.60
C LEU A 84 7.27 -9.86 0.01
N ARG A 85 7.05 -11.07 -0.52
CA ARG A 85 8.10 -11.87 -1.16
C ARG A 85 8.66 -11.21 -2.43
N SER A 86 7.82 -10.57 -3.25
CA SER A 86 8.26 -9.86 -4.44
C SER A 86 8.96 -8.54 -4.12
N TYR A 87 8.81 -8.03 -2.89
CA TYR A 87 9.49 -6.83 -2.45
C TYR A 87 11.00 -7.08 -2.27
N VAL A 88 11.81 -6.27 -2.97
CA VAL A 88 13.25 -6.24 -2.83
C VAL A 88 13.62 -5.10 -1.90
N CYS A 89 14.28 -5.40 -0.79
CA CYS A 89 14.71 -4.34 0.13
C CYS A 89 15.75 -3.43 -0.55
N PRO A 90 15.50 -2.11 -0.66
CA PRO A 90 16.42 -1.20 -1.36
C PRO A 90 17.74 -0.96 -0.63
N GLN A 91 17.87 -1.41 0.62
CA GLN A 91 19.10 -1.24 1.41
C GLN A 91 20.02 -2.45 1.38
N CYS A 92 19.45 -3.67 1.39
CA CYS A 92 20.23 -4.91 1.47
C CYS A 92 19.97 -5.89 0.31
N GLY A 93 19.01 -5.60 -0.56
CA GLY A 93 18.64 -6.46 -1.69
C GLY A 93 17.89 -7.75 -1.31
N ALA A 94 17.56 -7.97 -0.04
CA ALA A 94 16.86 -9.17 0.37
C ALA A 94 15.44 -9.27 -0.25
N THR A 95 15.09 -10.47 -0.71
CA THR A 95 13.82 -10.80 -1.38
C THR A 95 13.32 -12.19 -0.95
N GLN A 96 12.13 -12.60 -1.42
CA GLN A 96 11.50 -13.89 -1.15
C GLN A 96 11.39 -14.20 0.35
N ASP A 97 12.01 -15.28 0.82
CA ASP A 97 11.90 -15.72 2.22
C ASP A 97 12.61 -14.78 3.21
N ARG A 98 13.53 -13.94 2.71
CA ARG A 98 14.24 -12.91 3.50
C ARG A 98 13.70 -11.51 3.28
N ALA A 99 12.61 -11.37 2.53
CA ALA A 99 12.05 -10.06 2.23
C ALA A 99 11.58 -9.34 3.50
N HIS A 100 11.75 -8.03 3.53
CA HIS A 100 11.33 -7.20 4.65
C HIS A 100 11.16 -5.77 4.18
N THR A 101 10.35 -5.00 4.89
CA THR A 101 10.27 -3.57 4.65
C THR A 101 11.51 -2.86 5.21
N LYS A 102 11.85 -1.70 4.65
CA LYS A 102 13.01 -0.89 5.02
C LYS A 102 13.25 -0.78 6.53
N ARG A 103 12.18 -0.61 7.32
CA ARG A 103 12.25 -0.47 8.79
C ARG A 103 12.82 -1.70 9.50
N PHE A 104 12.56 -2.90 8.98
CA PHE A 104 13.03 -4.16 9.56
C PHE A 104 14.33 -4.66 8.91
N CYS A 105 14.99 -3.82 8.11
CA CYS A 105 16.24 -4.18 7.47
C CYS A 105 17.36 -4.30 8.51
N PRO A 106 18.17 -5.37 8.49
CA PRO A 106 19.29 -5.51 9.42
C PRO A 106 20.38 -4.43 9.21
N LEU A 107 20.42 -3.82 8.03
CA LEU A 107 21.32 -2.70 7.72
C LEU A 107 20.72 -1.33 8.10
N THR A 108 19.43 -1.25 8.44
CA THR A 108 18.87 -0.03 8.99
C THR A 108 19.43 0.17 10.39
N ARG A 109 20.31 1.18 10.55
CA ARG A 109 20.87 1.57 11.84
C ARG A 109 19.72 1.81 12.84
N ARG A 110 19.94 1.52 14.13
CA ARG A 110 19.03 1.75 15.28
C ARG A 110 18.68 3.22 15.55
N GLY A 111 18.60 4.05 14.51
CA GLY A 111 18.21 5.46 14.52
C GLY A 111 17.25 5.80 13.39
N TYR A 112 16.49 4.83 12.87
CA TYR A 112 15.41 5.10 11.92
C TYR A 112 14.35 5.99 12.59
N THR A 113 14.48 7.29 12.38
CA THR A 113 13.47 8.28 12.74
C THR A 113 12.50 8.40 11.57
N SER A 114 11.26 7.96 11.78
CA SER A 114 10.20 8.29 10.84
C SER A 114 9.94 9.80 10.96
N VAL A 115 9.81 10.50 9.84
CA VAL A 115 9.32 11.89 9.81
C VAL A 115 7.88 12.00 10.34
N TYR A 116 7.16 10.88 10.41
CA TYR A 116 5.83 10.78 11.03
C TYR A 116 5.88 10.39 12.50
N SER A 117 7.06 10.20 13.10
CA SER A 117 7.15 10.10 14.56
C SER A 117 6.83 11.47 15.14
N PRO A 118 5.80 11.62 15.98
CA PRO A 118 5.64 12.84 16.76
C PRO A 118 6.79 12.85 17.77
N SER A 119 7.93 13.43 17.40
CA SER A 119 8.98 13.76 18.35
C SER A 119 8.33 14.51 19.49
N ALA A 120 8.47 13.94 20.69
CA ALA A 120 7.92 14.46 21.92
C ALA A 120 8.16 15.97 21.99
N ARG A 121 7.05 16.72 22.06
CA ARG A 121 7.05 18.12 22.46
C ARG A 121 7.98 18.25 23.68
N GLY A 122 8.98 19.11 23.58
CA GLY A 122 9.95 19.34 24.63
C GLY A 122 9.24 19.54 25.97
N SER A 123 9.59 18.72 26.95
CA SER A 123 9.14 18.89 28.34
C SER A 123 9.93 20.02 28.99
N ALA A 124 9.69 21.27 28.56
CA ALA A 124 10.17 22.47 29.23
C ALA A 124 8.98 23.14 29.91
N GLY A 125 8.65 22.69 31.13
CA GLY A 125 7.52 23.25 31.86
C GLY A 125 7.23 22.56 33.18
N LYS A 126 8.10 22.75 34.17
CA LYS A 126 7.80 22.65 35.60
C LYS A 126 8.99 23.18 36.40
N GLN A 127 9.01 24.49 36.66
CA GLN A 127 9.71 25.00 37.84
C GLN A 127 8.65 25.09 38.95
N ALA A 128 8.90 24.35 40.03
CA ALA A 128 8.11 24.41 41.25
C ALA A 128 8.47 25.70 42.00
N ALA A 129 7.45 26.45 42.41
CA ALA A 129 7.61 27.53 43.36
C ALA A 129 7.69 26.92 44.78
N SER A 130 8.75 27.27 45.50
CA SER A 130 8.84 27.17 46.96
C SER A 130 8.54 28.53 47.57
#